data_AF-K1T5Z2-F1
#
_entry.id   AF-K1T5Z2-F1
#
_cell.length_a   1.000
_cell.length_b   1.000
_cell.length_c   1.000
_cell.angle_alpha   90.00
_cell.angle_beta   90.00
_cell.angle_gamma   90.00
#
_symmetry.space_group_name_H-M   'P 1'
#
loop_
_entity.id
_entity.type
_entity.pdbx_description
1 polymer ?
#
loop_
_entity_poly.entity_id
_entity_poly.type
_entity_poly.pdbx_seq_one_letter_code
_entity_poly.pdbx_strand_id
1 'polypeptide(L)'
;MTKTIYMEVIQMNEKMYEIMRDGRGFIAALDQSGGSSAKTLKNYGIDESEYSSEEEMFNLIHEMRKRVMTSKVFTNEHILGTILFEKTMMSEVNGKFTADYLWDEKGIVSFLKVDKGLAEEKNGVKLMKEIPNLNEEIEEASKKHVFGTKMRSVIYEANEE
;
A
#
# COMPACT_ATOMS: atom_id res chain seq x y z
N MET A 1 39.34 -18.03 1.59
CA MET A 1 37.96 -18.23 1.13
C MET A 1 37.12 -17.03 1.55
N THR A 2 37.18 -15.95 0.78
CA THR A 2 36.34 -14.77 0.97
C THR A 2 35.05 -15.01 0.19
N LYS A 3 34.02 -15.50 0.87
CA LYS A 3 32.66 -15.49 0.32
C LYS A 3 32.21 -14.03 0.29
N THR A 4 32.37 -13.39 -0.87
CA THR A 4 31.65 -12.16 -1.19
C THR A 4 30.17 -12.48 -1.04
N ILE A 5 29.55 -11.95 0.00
CA ILE A 5 28.10 -11.96 0.15
C ILE A 5 27.61 -10.97 -0.90
N TYR A 6 27.29 -11.48 -2.09
CA TYR A 6 26.44 -10.75 -3.01
C TYR A 6 25.12 -10.59 -2.25
N MET A 7 24.81 -9.36 -1.84
CA MET A 7 23.44 -8.95 -1.66
C MET A 7 22.73 -9.41 -2.94
N GLU A 8 21.86 -10.40 -2.85
CA GLU A 8 20.98 -10.74 -3.97
C GLU A 8 20.27 -9.43 -4.31
N VAL A 9 20.66 -8.84 -5.44
CA VAL A 9 19.92 -7.73 -6.03
C VAL A 9 18.55 -8.34 -6.31
N ILE A 10 17.56 -7.97 -5.50
CA ILE A 10 16.16 -8.31 -5.75
C ILE A 10 15.88 -7.84 -7.17
N GLN A 11 15.80 -8.79 -8.10
CA GLN A 11 15.64 -8.48 -9.50
C GLN A 11 14.24 -7.94 -9.68
N MET A 12 14.14 -6.70 -10.15
CA MET A 12 12.87 -6.07 -10.47
C MET A 12 12.09 -6.97 -11.44
N ASN A 13 10.82 -7.21 -11.14
CA ASN A 13 9.98 -8.00 -12.03
C ASN A 13 9.72 -7.20 -13.33
N GLU A 14 10.39 -7.60 -14.41
CA GLU A 14 10.34 -6.91 -15.71
C GLU A 14 8.91 -6.76 -16.24
N LYS A 15 8.04 -7.77 -16.03
CA LYS A 15 6.65 -7.70 -16.48
C LYS A 15 5.85 -6.66 -15.69
N MET A 16 6.04 -6.58 -14.38
CA MET A 16 5.42 -5.53 -13.55
C MET A 16 5.94 -4.15 -13.97
N TYR A 17 7.24 -4.03 -14.29
CA TYR A 17 7.84 -2.79 -14.78
C TYR A 17 7.25 -2.35 -16.13
N GLU A 18 7.12 -3.25 -17.11
CA GLU A 18 6.50 -2.96 -18.40
C GLU A 18 5.04 -2.50 -18.26
N ILE A 19 4.25 -3.17 -17.40
CA ILE A 19 2.87 -2.76 -17.10
C ILE A 19 2.84 -1.34 -16.54
N MET A 20 3.74 -1.02 -15.60
CA MET A 20 3.76 0.29 -14.97
C MET A 20 4.31 1.40 -15.86
N ARG A 21 5.20 1.07 -16.80
CA ARG A 21 5.80 2.03 -17.74
C ARG A 21 4.86 2.35 -18.90
N ASP A 22 4.25 1.32 -19.50
CA ASP A 22 3.57 1.44 -20.81
C ASP A 22 2.05 1.23 -20.72
N GLY A 23 1.57 0.68 -19.60
CA GLY A 23 0.15 0.37 -19.41
C GLY A 23 -0.74 1.61 -19.45
N ARG A 24 -1.96 1.43 -19.96
CA ARG A 24 -2.98 2.49 -20.01
C ARG A 24 -4.06 2.21 -18.98
N GLY A 25 -4.04 2.97 -17.89
CA GLY A 25 -4.96 2.78 -16.77
C GLY A 25 -4.58 3.65 -15.59
N PHE A 26 -4.97 3.24 -14.40
CA PHE A 26 -4.75 3.97 -13.16
C PHE A 26 -4.39 3.02 -12.00
N ILE A 27 -4.03 3.62 -10.86
CA ILE A 27 -3.70 2.91 -9.63
C ILE A 27 -4.85 3.09 -8.63
N ALA A 28 -5.29 1.98 -8.03
CA ALA A 28 -6.26 1.99 -6.93
C ALA A 28 -5.55 2.16 -5.57
N ALA A 29 -5.84 3.24 -4.83
CA ALA A 29 -5.23 3.48 -3.53
C ALA A 29 -6.06 2.87 -2.39
N LEU A 30 -5.57 1.77 -1.79
CA LEU A 30 -6.16 1.07 -0.65
C LEU A 30 -5.25 1.14 0.59
N ASP A 31 -4.51 2.23 0.74
CA ASP A 31 -3.40 2.42 1.69
C ASP A 31 -3.76 3.22 2.95
N GLN A 32 -5.05 3.30 3.30
CA GLN A 32 -5.49 4.05 4.48
C GLN A 32 -4.92 3.41 5.77
N SER A 33 -4.26 4.24 6.58
CA SER A 33 -3.75 3.91 7.91
C SER A 33 -4.79 4.20 8.99
N GLY A 34 -4.57 3.74 10.23
CA GLY A 34 -5.46 3.87 11.42
C GLY A 34 -6.60 4.90 11.32
N GLY A 35 -6.33 6.17 11.63
CA GLY A 35 -7.37 7.21 11.64
C GLY A 35 -8.06 7.46 10.28
N SER A 36 -7.39 7.18 9.16
CA SER A 36 -8.03 7.24 7.83
C SER A 36 -8.91 6.01 7.56
N SER A 37 -8.62 4.86 8.16
CA SER A 37 -9.46 3.65 8.09
C SER A 37 -10.80 3.88 8.78
N ALA A 38 -10.82 4.46 9.99
CA ALA A 38 -12.07 4.79 10.69
C ALA A 38 -12.99 5.68 9.85
N LYS A 39 -12.43 6.76 9.28
CA LYS A 39 -13.16 7.64 8.34
C LYS A 39 -13.67 6.90 7.10
N THR A 40 -12.87 5.97 6.57
CA THR A 40 -13.24 5.18 5.39
C THR A 40 -14.38 4.22 5.70
N LEU A 41 -14.33 3.52 6.84
CA LEU A 41 -15.41 2.66 7.32
C LEU A 41 -16.71 3.43 7.52
N LYS A 42 -16.63 4.62 8.14
CA LYS A 42 -17.80 5.50 8.30
C LYS A 42 -18.44 5.87 6.97
N ASN A 43 -17.63 6.28 5.99
CA ASN A 43 -18.11 6.58 4.63
C ASN A 43 -18.65 5.35 3.91
N TYR A 44 -18.18 4.17 4.28
CA TYR A 44 -18.66 2.88 3.77
C TYR A 44 -19.93 2.39 4.50
N GLY A 45 -20.39 3.11 5.53
CA GLY A 45 -21.61 2.83 6.26
C GLY A 45 -21.43 2.04 7.56
N ILE A 46 -20.20 1.96 8.09
CA ILE A 46 -19.89 1.32 9.38
C ILE A 46 -19.42 2.40 10.36
N ASP A 47 -20.24 2.73 11.36
CA ASP A 47 -19.92 3.77 12.33
C ASP A 47 -18.89 3.31 13.38
N GLU A 48 -18.19 4.25 14.01
CA GLU A 48 -17.20 3.96 15.06
C GLU A 48 -17.81 3.26 16.29
N SER A 49 -19.12 3.38 16.50
CA SER A 49 -19.84 2.65 17.55
C SER A 49 -20.04 1.15 17.26
N GLU A 50 -19.76 0.68 16.05
CA GLU A 50 -19.94 -0.72 15.63
C GLU A 50 -18.71 -1.60 15.87
N TYR A 51 -17.60 -1.04 16.35
CA TYR A 51 -16.40 -1.78 16.75
C TYR A 51 -15.78 -1.18 18.01
N SER A 52 -15.06 -2.03 18.75
CA SER A 52 -14.58 -1.73 20.10
C SER A 52 -13.06 -1.64 20.21
N SER A 53 -12.33 -2.02 19.17
CA SER A 53 -10.87 -2.06 19.16
C SER A 53 -10.26 -1.70 17.80
N GLU A 54 -8.99 -1.32 17.82
CA GLU A 54 -8.21 -1.08 16.60
C GLU A 54 -8.05 -2.35 15.76
N GLU A 55 -7.93 -3.52 16.40
CA GLU A 55 -7.87 -4.81 15.72
C GLU A 55 -9.17 -5.07 14.94
N GLU A 56 -10.31 -4.87 15.59
CA GLU A 56 -11.63 -5.03 14.96
C GLU A 56 -11.82 -4.06 13.78
N MET A 57 -11.42 -2.79 13.96
CA MET A 57 -11.40 -1.80 12.88
C MET A 57 -10.54 -2.27 11.69
N PHE A 58 -9.35 -2.81 11.95
CA PHE A 58 -8.47 -3.29 10.87
C PHE A 58 -9.00 -4.56 10.19
N ASN A 59 -9.71 -5.42 10.91
CA ASN A 59 -10.38 -6.57 10.31
C ASN A 59 -11.53 -6.11 9.39
N LEU A 60 -12.34 -5.15 9.83
CA LEU A 60 -13.44 -4.60 9.03
C LEU A 60 -12.95 -3.89 7.77
N ILE A 61 -11.90 -3.06 7.86
CA ILE A 61 -11.35 -2.38 6.68
C ILE A 61 -10.70 -3.39 5.72
N HIS A 62 -10.11 -4.47 6.24
CA HIS A 62 -9.58 -5.55 5.39
C HIS A 62 -10.71 -6.27 4.66
N GLU A 63 -11.81 -6.62 5.32
CA GLU A 63 -12.97 -7.24 4.65
C GLU A 63 -13.59 -6.31 3.59
N MET A 64 -13.65 -5.00 3.84
CA MET A 64 -14.03 -4.02 2.82
C MET A 64 -13.08 -4.07 1.61
N ARG A 65 -11.76 -4.01 1.84
CA ARG A 65 -10.75 -4.06 0.77
C ARG A 65 -10.80 -5.37 0.00
N LYS A 66 -10.98 -6.49 0.69
CA LYS A 66 -11.16 -7.83 0.11
C LYS A 66 -12.39 -7.87 -0.78
N ARG A 67 -13.53 -7.30 -0.36
CA ARG A 67 -14.73 -7.17 -1.20
C ARG A 67 -14.44 -6.38 -2.48
N VAL A 68 -13.68 -5.29 -2.38
CA VAL A 68 -13.26 -4.49 -3.55
C VAL A 68 -12.39 -5.32 -4.49
N MET A 69 -11.31 -5.93 -3.98
CA MET A 69 -10.34 -6.69 -4.79
C MET A 69 -10.96 -7.93 -5.44
N THR A 70 -11.89 -8.61 -4.75
CA THR A 70 -12.56 -9.82 -5.27
C THR A 70 -13.72 -9.51 -6.20
N SER A 71 -14.14 -8.25 -6.32
CA SER A 71 -15.19 -7.84 -7.26
C SER A 71 -14.84 -8.25 -8.69
N LYS A 72 -15.86 -8.64 -9.46
CA LYS A 72 -15.72 -9.02 -10.88
C LYS A 72 -15.26 -7.86 -11.76
N VAL A 73 -15.49 -6.62 -11.32
CA VAL A 73 -15.08 -5.40 -12.05
C VAL A 73 -13.71 -4.88 -11.62
N PHE A 74 -13.09 -5.47 -10.59
CA PHE A 74 -11.73 -5.14 -10.19
C PHE A 74 -10.77 -6.00 -11.01
N THR A 75 -10.41 -5.49 -12.19
CA THR A 75 -9.62 -6.19 -13.22
C THR A 75 -8.45 -5.31 -13.69
N ASN A 76 -7.45 -5.95 -14.31
CA ASN A 76 -6.31 -5.27 -14.91
C ASN A 76 -6.60 -4.56 -16.24
N GLU A 77 -7.86 -4.48 -16.67
CA GLU A 77 -8.24 -3.73 -17.88
C GLU A 77 -7.93 -2.23 -17.72
N HIS A 78 -8.17 -1.69 -16.53
CA HIS A 78 -7.91 -0.28 -16.20
C HIS A 78 -7.16 -0.09 -14.89
N ILE A 79 -7.11 -1.09 -14.00
CA ILE A 79 -6.39 -1.00 -12.73
C ILE A 79 -5.02 -1.66 -12.92
N LEU A 80 -3.99 -0.85 -13.15
CA LEU A 80 -2.63 -1.37 -13.39
C LEU A 80 -1.94 -1.75 -12.09
N GLY A 81 -2.24 -1.02 -11.02
CA GLY A 81 -1.66 -1.26 -9.72
C GLY A 81 -2.57 -0.92 -8.55
N THR A 82 -2.22 -1.41 -7.37
CA THR A 82 -2.90 -1.13 -6.12
C THR A 82 -1.89 -0.76 -5.04
N ILE A 83 -2.16 0.30 -4.27
CA ILE A 83 -1.33 0.70 -3.13
C ILE A 83 -1.94 0.11 -1.87
N LEU A 84 -1.13 -0.59 -1.07
CA LEU A 84 -1.52 -1.31 0.12
C LEU A 84 -1.02 -0.62 1.37
N PHE A 85 -1.77 -0.79 2.46
CA PHE A 85 -1.28 -0.56 3.82
C PHE A 85 -0.58 -1.82 4.33
N GLU A 86 0.41 -1.66 5.22
CA GLU A 86 1.26 -2.76 5.73
C GLU A 86 0.45 -3.95 6.26
N LYS A 87 -0.62 -3.70 7.05
CA LYS A 87 -1.47 -4.76 7.57
C LYS A 87 -2.23 -5.51 6.47
N THR A 88 -2.65 -4.82 5.41
CA THR A 88 -3.32 -5.44 4.27
C THR A 88 -2.34 -6.26 3.43
N MET A 89 -1.11 -5.79 3.22
CA MET A 89 -0.04 -6.59 2.59
C MET A 89 0.17 -7.92 3.33
N MET A 90 0.17 -7.87 4.67
CA MET A 90 0.34 -9.06 5.52
C MET A 90 -0.92 -9.92 5.66
N SER A 91 -2.08 -9.42 5.24
CA SER A 91 -3.34 -10.15 5.30
C SER A 91 -3.61 -10.90 4.00
N GLU A 92 -4.50 -11.89 4.07
CA GLU A 92 -4.82 -12.75 2.93
C GLU A 92 -6.13 -12.38 2.24
N VAL A 93 -6.17 -12.63 0.93
CA VAL A 93 -7.36 -12.66 0.10
C VAL A 93 -7.47 -14.05 -0.51
N ASN A 94 -8.54 -14.77 -0.17
CA ASN A 94 -8.81 -16.13 -0.65
C ASN A 94 -7.62 -17.10 -0.48
N GLY A 95 -6.93 -17.02 0.67
CA GLY A 95 -5.83 -17.94 1.03
C GLY A 95 -4.46 -17.58 0.44
N LYS A 96 -4.33 -16.40 -0.19
CA LYS A 96 -3.05 -15.87 -0.69
C LYS A 96 -2.77 -14.53 -0.01
N PHE A 97 -1.49 -14.22 0.27
CA PHE A 97 -1.13 -12.86 0.68
C PHE A 97 -1.61 -11.85 -0.37
N THR A 98 -2.01 -10.66 0.07
CA THR A 98 -2.75 -9.73 -0.80
C THR A 98 -1.99 -9.36 -2.07
N ALA A 99 -0.67 -9.16 -1.99
CA ALA A 99 0.14 -8.85 -3.16
C ALA A 99 0.20 -10.01 -4.17
N ASP A 100 0.33 -11.24 -3.68
CA ASP A 100 0.30 -12.45 -4.51
C ASP A 100 -1.07 -12.66 -5.15
N TYR A 101 -2.16 -12.45 -4.41
CA TYR A 101 -3.51 -12.50 -4.96
C TYR A 101 -3.71 -11.50 -6.10
N LEU A 102 -3.30 -10.24 -5.89
CA LEU A 102 -3.42 -9.19 -6.91
C LEU A 102 -2.62 -9.53 -8.16
N TRP A 103 -1.43 -10.09 -8.01
CA TRP A 103 -0.61 -10.46 -9.15
C TRP A 103 -1.15 -11.71 -9.87
N ASP A 104 -1.30 -12.82 -9.16
CA ASP A 104 -1.63 -14.11 -9.74
C ASP A 104 -3.05 -14.17 -10.30
N GLU A 105 -4.02 -13.63 -9.56
CA GLU A 105 -5.45 -13.77 -9.90
C GLU A 105 -5.95 -12.59 -10.71
N LYS A 106 -5.37 -11.40 -10.52
CA LYS A 106 -5.85 -10.16 -11.15
C LYS A 106 -4.89 -9.57 -12.17
N GLY A 107 -3.60 -9.93 -12.15
CA GLY A 107 -2.58 -9.31 -12.99
C GLY A 107 -2.36 -7.83 -12.66
N ILE A 108 -2.52 -7.45 -11.38
CA ILE A 108 -2.42 -6.07 -10.88
C ILE A 108 -1.17 -5.93 -10.02
N VAL A 109 -0.38 -4.89 -10.28
CA VAL A 109 0.90 -4.63 -9.60
C VAL A 109 0.67 -4.07 -8.19
N SER A 110 1.41 -4.54 -7.18
CA SER A 110 1.24 -4.08 -5.80
C SER A 110 2.31 -3.07 -5.38
N PHE A 111 1.88 -2.03 -4.65
CA PHE A 111 2.75 -1.03 -4.04
C PHE A 111 2.49 -0.97 -2.52
N LEU A 112 3.52 -0.68 -1.71
CA LEU A 112 3.37 -0.47 -0.27
C LEU A 112 3.48 1.01 0.11
N LYS A 113 2.53 1.51 0.89
CA LYS A 113 2.71 2.81 1.56
C LYS A 113 3.72 2.67 2.71
N VAL A 114 4.82 3.43 2.64
CA VAL A 114 5.90 3.40 3.63
C VAL A 114 6.00 4.66 4.51
N ASP A 115 5.25 5.73 4.20
CA ASP A 115 5.24 6.92 5.06
C ASP A 115 4.54 6.64 6.41
N LYS A 116 5.12 7.17 7.51
CA LYS A 116 4.57 7.08 8.87
C LYS A 116 3.77 8.34 9.26
N GLY A 117 3.16 8.97 8.26
CA GLY A 117 2.42 10.22 8.41
C GLY A 117 3.31 11.46 8.32
N LEU A 118 2.72 12.59 8.69
CA LEU A 118 3.27 13.92 8.47
C LEU A 118 3.79 14.54 9.77
N ALA A 119 4.88 15.28 9.68
CA ALA A 119 5.34 16.19 10.73
C ALA A 119 4.39 17.39 10.87
N GLU A 120 4.63 18.20 11.90
CA GLU A 120 3.94 19.49 12.05
C GLU A 120 4.21 20.40 10.86
N GLU A 121 3.24 21.27 10.57
CA GLU A 121 3.37 22.22 9.48
C GLU A 121 4.45 23.25 9.78
N LYS A 122 5.35 23.45 8.81
CA LYS A 122 6.37 24.49 8.87
C LYS A 122 6.63 25.01 7.46
N ASN A 123 6.73 26.32 7.30
CA ASN A 123 6.96 26.99 6.01
C ASN A 123 5.96 26.55 4.92
N GLY A 124 4.67 26.44 5.28
CA GLY A 124 3.62 26.04 4.34
C GLY A 124 3.71 24.60 3.82
N VAL A 125 4.52 23.73 4.45
CA VAL A 125 4.63 22.31 4.09
C VAL A 125 4.49 21.40 5.31
N LYS A 126 4.03 20.18 5.05
CA LYS A 126 4.12 19.06 5.99
C LYS A 126 5.03 17.99 5.40
N LEU A 127 6.25 17.94 5.93
CA LEU A 127 7.20 16.88 5.63
C LEU A 127 6.70 15.54 6.17
N MET A 128 7.26 14.45 5.66
CA MET A 128 7.06 13.13 6.24
C MET A 128 7.76 13.07 7.61
N LYS A 129 7.19 12.30 8.54
CA LYS A 129 7.91 11.90 9.76
C LYS A 129 9.11 11.02 9.38
N GLU A 130 10.10 10.95 10.27
CA GLU A 130 11.18 9.97 10.13
C GLU A 130 10.63 8.54 10.01
N ILE A 131 11.31 7.71 9.22
CA ILE A 131 10.96 6.30 9.00
C ILE A 131 12.18 5.46 9.41
N PRO A 132 12.38 5.22 10.72
CA PRO A 132 13.60 4.55 11.20
C PRO A 132 13.80 3.15 10.62
N ASN A 133 12.70 2.43 10.36
CA ASN A 133 12.72 1.03 9.95
C ASN A 133 12.45 0.84 8.44
N LEU A 134 12.71 1.86 7.60
CA LEU A 134 12.39 1.81 6.17
C LEU A 134 13.03 0.61 5.46
N ASN A 135 14.28 0.29 5.79
CA ASN A 135 14.99 -0.84 5.17
C ASN A 135 14.31 -2.17 5.47
N GLU A 136 13.90 -2.39 6.72
CA GLU A 136 13.20 -3.61 7.15
C GLU A 136 11.83 -3.73 6.48
N GLU A 137 11.10 -2.62 6.34
CA GLU A 137 9.81 -2.58 5.65
C GLU A 137 9.93 -2.89 4.16
N ILE A 138 10.97 -2.36 3.49
CA ILE A 138 11.23 -2.67 2.08
C ILE A 138 11.61 -4.15 1.90
N GLU A 139 12.42 -4.70 2.82
CA GLU A 139 12.80 -6.11 2.77
C GLU A 139 11.58 -7.03 2.93
N GLU A 140 10.70 -6.74 3.89
CA GLU A 140 9.46 -7.50 4.08
C GLU A 140 8.52 -7.35 2.88
N ALA A 141 8.36 -6.13 2.35
CA ALA A 141 7.57 -5.90 1.15
C ALA A 141 8.09 -6.70 -0.05
N SER A 142 9.41 -6.77 -0.21
CA SER A 142 10.03 -7.57 -1.26
C SER A 142 9.78 -9.07 -1.07
N LYS A 143 9.84 -9.59 0.16
CA LYS A 143 9.50 -11.00 0.46
C LYS A 143 8.04 -11.34 0.15
N LYS A 144 7.17 -10.33 0.12
CA LYS A 144 5.76 -10.41 -0.28
C LYS A 144 5.51 -10.01 -1.74
N HIS A 145 6.56 -9.95 -2.57
CA HIS A 145 6.49 -9.64 -4.00
C HIS A 145 5.84 -8.28 -4.33
N VAL A 146 5.92 -7.32 -3.41
CA VAL A 146 5.53 -5.94 -3.68
C VAL A 146 6.56 -5.32 -4.65
N PHE A 147 6.05 -4.64 -5.68
CA PHE A 147 6.87 -4.10 -6.76
C PHE A 147 7.52 -2.75 -6.40
N GLY A 148 6.79 -1.88 -5.71
CA GLY A 148 7.25 -0.54 -5.42
C GLY A 148 6.63 0.04 -4.16
N THR A 149 6.97 1.29 -3.85
CA THR A 149 6.47 1.97 -2.67
C THR A 149 5.77 3.27 -3.03
N LYS A 150 4.98 3.77 -2.09
CA LYS A 150 4.38 5.11 -2.12
C LYS A 150 4.65 5.79 -0.79
N MET A 151 4.85 7.10 -0.86
CA MET A 151 5.00 7.97 0.30
C MET A 151 4.29 9.30 0.04
N ARG A 152 3.86 9.97 1.10
CA ARG A 152 3.09 11.22 1.00
C ARG A 152 3.67 12.31 1.89
N SER A 153 4.04 13.43 1.28
CA SER A 153 4.16 14.75 1.91
C SER A 153 3.02 15.67 1.44
N VAL A 154 2.91 16.88 2.01
CA VAL A 154 1.90 17.87 1.59
C VAL A 154 2.51 19.25 1.51
N ILE A 155 2.18 19.99 0.45
CA ILE A 155 2.52 21.40 0.25
C ILE A 155 1.21 22.19 0.27
N TYR A 156 1.14 23.21 1.11
CA TYR A 156 -0.03 24.08 1.28
C TYR A 156 0.16 25.44 0.63
N GLU A 157 1.38 25.98 0.67
CA GLU A 157 1.68 27.35 0.22
C GLU A 157 2.89 27.39 -0.71
N ALA A 158 2.92 28.39 -1.59
CA ALA A 158 4.11 28.75 -2.35
C ALA A 158 5.06 29.58 -1.47
N ASN A 159 5.66 28.94 -0.47
CA ASN A 159 6.58 29.60 0.45
C ASN A 159 7.94 29.85 -0.24
N GLU A 160 8.43 31.09 -0.20
CA GLU A 160 9.69 31.51 -0.85
C GLU A 160 10.94 31.29 0.02
N GLU A 161 10.77 31.06 1.33
CA GLU A 161 11.85 30.76 2.30
C GLU A 161 12.20 29.27 2.34
#